data_AF-A0A0E0EEX4-F1
#
_entry.id   AF-A0A0E0EEX4-F1
#
_cell.length_a   1.000
_cell.length_b   1.000
_cell.length_c   1.000
_cell.angle_alpha   90.00
_cell.angle_beta   90.00
_cell.angle_gamma   90.00
#
_symmetry.space_group_name_H-M   'P 1'
#
loop_
_entity.id
_entity.type
_entity.pdbx_description
1 polymer ?
#
loop_
_entity_poly.entity_id
_entity_poly.type
_entity_poly.pdbx_seq_one_letter_code
_entity_poly.pdbx_strand_id
1 'polypeptide(L)'
;MGNLGWMVAAAVAAVVASWAFDAVVKLVWRPRAITRRLRAQGVGGPGYRFFSGNLGEIKRLRGEGAGVVLDVSSHDFVPIVQPHFRKWIPLYGKTFMYWFGARPTICLADVSMVRQVLSDRTGMYPKNVSNPYFARLLGKGLVLTDGNEWKRHRKVVHPAFNMDKLKMMTVTMSDCAQSMISEWESELGTKSDIVEIELSRRFEELTADVISHTAFGSSYKEGKQVFLAQRELQFLAFSTFLSIQIPGSNYLPTKKNLKTWSVDKKVRSMLTDIIKSRLNNKDVAGYGNDLLGLMLEACAPKHGESQPQLSMDEIIAECKTFFFAGHDTTSHLLTWTMFLLSTHPE
;
A
#
# COMPACT_ATOMS: atom_id res chain seq x y z
N MET A 1 -5.45 -25.87 48.96
CA MET A 1 -5.23 -25.70 47.51
C MET A 1 -6.51 -25.67 46.65
N GLY A 2 -7.70 -26.07 47.15
CA GLY A 2 -8.94 -26.13 46.35
C GLY A 2 -9.56 -24.79 45.93
N ASN A 3 -9.52 -23.76 46.79
CA ASN A 3 -10.18 -22.47 46.51
C ASN A 3 -9.49 -21.66 45.40
N LEU A 4 -8.16 -21.71 45.31
CA LEU A 4 -7.41 -21.01 44.27
C LEU A 4 -7.66 -21.62 42.88
N GLY A 5 -7.75 -22.95 42.79
CA GLY A 5 -8.07 -23.65 41.54
C GLY A 5 -9.47 -23.30 41.03
N TRP A 6 -10.45 -23.21 41.93
CA TRP A 6 -11.83 -22.83 41.58
C TRP A 6 -11.93 -21.36 41.14
N MET A 7 -11.24 -20.43 41.82
CA MET A 7 -11.19 -19.02 41.42
C MET A 7 -10.53 -18.84 40.04
N VAL A 8 -9.44 -19.56 39.76
CA VAL A 8 -8.77 -19.52 38.45
C VAL A 8 -9.70 -20.10 37.36
N ALA A 9 -10.37 -21.22 37.62
CA ALA A 9 -11.31 -21.82 36.68
C ALA A 9 -12.50 -20.90 36.38
N ALA A 10 -13.07 -20.25 37.40
CA ALA A 10 -14.16 -19.30 37.25
C ALA A 10 -13.73 -18.05 36.45
N ALA A 11 -12.53 -17.53 36.70
CA ALA A 11 -11.97 -16.41 35.94
C ALA A 11 -11.75 -16.77 34.47
N VAL A 12 -11.19 -17.95 34.18
CA VAL A 12 -11.03 -18.44 32.80
C VAL A 12 -12.38 -18.61 32.11
N ALA A 13 -13.37 -19.20 32.79
CA ALA A 13 -14.71 -19.37 32.25
C ALA A 13 -15.37 -18.02 31.91
N ALA A 14 -15.23 -17.01 32.78
CA ALA A 14 -15.74 -15.66 32.53
C ALA A 14 -15.09 -15.01 31.29
N VAL A 15 -13.77 -15.15 31.12
CA VAL A 15 -13.05 -14.65 29.94
C VAL A 15 -13.53 -15.36 28.66
N VAL A 16 -13.65 -16.69 28.69
CA VAL A 16 -14.14 -17.47 27.54
C VAL A 16 -15.57 -17.11 27.18
N ALA A 17 -16.46 -16.97 28.17
CA ALA A 17 -17.84 -16.55 27.96
C ALA A 17 -17.92 -15.15 27.34
N SER A 18 -17.10 -14.21 27.84
CA SER A 18 -16.99 -12.85 27.27
C SER A 18 -16.54 -12.89 25.81
N TRP A 19 -15.50 -13.66 25.48
CA TRP A 19 -15.04 -13.81 24.08
C TRP A 19 -16.07 -14.49 23.18
N ALA A 20 -16.77 -15.50 23.68
CA ALA A 20 -17.84 -16.17 22.95
C ALA A 20 -19.00 -15.21 22.66
N PHE A 21 -19.43 -14.43 23.66
CA PHE A 21 -20.45 -13.40 23.49
C PHE A 21 -20.02 -12.36 22.44
N ASP A 22 -18.80 -11.85 22.55
CA ASP A 22 -18.21 -10.91 21.60
C ASP A 22 -18.18 -11.47 20.18
N ALA A 23 -17.82 -12.74 20.02
CA ALA A 23 -17.81 -13.43 18.75
C ALA A 23 -19.23 -13.57 18.18
N VAL A 24 -20.22 -13.94 18.99
CA VAL A 24 -21.63 -14.00 18.56
C VAL A 24 -22.13 -12.62 18.13
N VAL A 25 -21.83 -11.58 18.90
CA VAL A 25 -22.21 -10.20 18.55
C VAL A 25 -21.58 -9.79 17.21
N LYS A 26 -20.27 -9.99 17.05
CA LYS A 26 -19.52 -9.55 15.85
C LYS A 26 -19.80 -10.39 14.60
N LEU A 27 -19.96 -11.71 14.75
CA LEU A 27 -20.08 -12.64 13.63
C LEU A 27 -21.52 -12.98 13.26
N VAL A 28 -22.50 -12.76 14.17
CA VAL A 28 -23.90 -13.17 13.95
C VAL A 28 -24.86 -12.00 14.07
N TRP A 29 -24.91 -11.33 15.24
CA TRP A 29 -25.90 -10.28 15.48
C TRP A 29 -25.64 -9.03 14.64
N ARG A 30 -24.42 -8.51 14.66
CA ARG A 30 -24.03 -7.28 13.94
C ARG A 30 -24.25 -7.42 12.43
N PRO A 31 -23.85 -8.51 11.75
CA PRO A 31 -24.16 -8.68 10.34
C PRO A 31 -25.64 -8.66 10.01
N ARG A 32 -26.48 -9.30 10.85
CA ARG A 32 -27.94 -9.28 10.69
C ARG A 32 -28.51 -7.88 10.91
N ALA A 33 -28.11 -7.20 11.99
CA ALA A 33 -28.61 -5.88 12.34
C ALA A 33 -28.26 -4.82 11.28
N ILE A 34 -27.00 -4.79 10.83
CA ILE A 34 -26.53 -3.85 9.80
C ILE A 34 -27.22 -4.13 8.46
N THR A 35 -27.32 -5.40 8.05
CA THR A 35 -28.01 -5.76 6.81
C THR A 35 -29.47 -5.31 6.81
N ARG A 36 -30.20 -5.50 7.93
CA ARG A 36 -31.58 -5.03 8.07
C ARG A 36 -31.68 -3.51 7.97
N ARG A 37 -30.82 -2.79 8.70
CA ARG A 37 -30.81 -1.32 8.72
C ARG A 37 -30.53 -0.71 7.35
N LEU A 38 -29.51 -1.20 6.65
CA LEU A 38 -29.14 -0.67 5.33
C LEU A 38 -30.17 -1.03 4.26
N ARG A 39 -30.74 -2.25 4.30
CA ARG A 39 -31.86 -2.61 3.40
C ARG A 39 -33.08 -1.72 3.60
N ALA A 40 -33.41 -1.34 4.84
CA ALA A 40 -34.49 -0.40 5.12
C ALA A 40 -34.22 1.01 4.55
N GLN A 41 -32.96 1.35 4.27
CA GLN A 41 -32.54 2.59 3.61
C GLN A 41 -32.35 2.43 2.09
N GLY A 42 -32.75 1.30 1.51
CA GLY A 42 -32.60 1.00 0.08
C GLY A 42 -31.22 0.48 -0.34
N VAL A 43 -30.28 0.29 0.60
CA VAL A 43 -28.95 -0.24 0.29
C VAL A 43 -28.92 -1.76 0.48
N GLY A 44 -29.10 -2.47 -0.65
CA GLY A 44 -29.03 -3.92 -0.74
C GLY A 44 -27.60 -4.46 -0.95
N GLY A 45 -27.49 -5.73 -1.32
CA GLY A 45 -26.21 -6.37 -1.66
C GLY A 45 -26.16 -7.87 -1.38
N PRO A 46 -25.04 -8.53 -1.73
CA PRO A 46 -24.88 -9.97 -1.53
C PRO A 46 -24.95 -10.34 -0.04
N GLY A 47 -25.52 -11.52 0.24
CA GLY A 47 -25.72 -12.00 1.60
C GLY A 47 -24.41 -12.26 2.35
N TYR A 48 -24.42 -12.01 3.67
CA TYR A 48 -23.31 -12.36 4.55
C TYR A 48 -23.19 -13.88 4.71
N ARG A 49 -22.01 -14.44 4.47
CA ARG A 49 -21.66 -15.82 4.86
C ARG A 49 -20.88 -15.78 6.17
N PHE A 50 -21.22 -16.68 7.08
CA PHE A 50 -20.60 -16.72 8.42
C PHE A 50 -19.07 -16.72 8.33
N PHE A 51 -18.44 -15.83 9.11
CA PHE A 51 -17.00 -15.59 9.22
C PHE A 51 -16.32 -15.02 7.96
N SER A 52 -16.58 -15.59 6.79
CA SER A 52 -15.89 -15.27 5.52
C SER A 52 -16.51 -14.12 4.73
N GLY A 53 -17.76 -13.75 5.01
CA GLY A 53 -18.47 -12.74 4.23
C GLY A 53 -18.59 -13.15 2.77
N ASN A 54 -18.22 -12.26 1.86
CA ASN A 54 -18.25 -12.51 0.42
C ASN A 54 -16.86 -12.87 -0.15
N LEU A 55 -15.83 -13.02 0.69
CA LEU A 55 -14.45 -13.27 0.22
C LEU A 55 -14.31 -14.55 -0.61
N GLY A 56 -15.02 -15.61 -0.24
CA GLY A 56 -15.00 -16.87 -1.00
C GLY A 56 -15.56 -16.70 -2.42
N GLU A 57 -16.64 -15.94 -2.57
CA GLU A 57 -17.21 -15.62 -3.88
C GLU A 57 -16.28 -14.70 -4.69
N ILE A 58 -15.69 -13.67 -4.06
CA ILE A 58 -14.74 -12.77 -4.71
C ILE A 58 -13.52 -13.54 -5.24
N LYS A 59 -12.96 -14.46 -4.43
CA LYS A 59 -11.83 -15.32 -4.84
C LYS A 59 -12.21 -16.23 -5.99
N ARG A 60 -13.38 -16.88 -5.92
CA ARG A 60 -13.86 -17.77 -6.98
C ARG A 60 -14.03 -17.01 -8.30
N LEU A 61 -14.72 -15.86 -8.28
CA LEU A 61 -14.93 -15.01 -9.46
C LEU A 61 -13.60 -14.51 -10.07
N ARG A 62 -12.62 -14.14 -9.23
CA ARG A 62 -11.28 -13.78 -9.71
C ARG A 62 -10.53 -14.96 -10.31
N GLY A 63 -10.71 -16.17 -9.76
CA GLY A 63 -10.13 -17.39 -10.31
C GLY A 63 -10.73 -17.76 -11.67
N GLU A 64 -12.06 -17.64 -11.80
CA GLU A 64 -12.77 -17.82 -13.08
C GLU A 64 -12.31 -16.81 -14.15
N GLY A 65 -12.00 -15.58 -13.75
CA GLY A 65 -11.49 -14.52 -14.64
C GLY A 65 -9.99 -14.59 -14.95
N ALA A 66 -9.20 -15.42 -14.27
CA ALA A 66 -7.74 -15.42 -14.37
C ALA A 66 -7.19 -15.88 -15.73
N GLY A 67 -8.00 -16.57 -16.53
CA GLY A 67 -7.65 -17.01 -17.89
C GLY A 67 -8.28 -16.17 -19.00
N VAL A 68 -8.98 -15.08 -18.68
CA VAL A 68 -9.60 -14.21 -19.68
C VAL A 68 -8.50 -13.41 -20.38
N VAL A 69 -8.37 -13.61 -21.69
CA VAL A 69 -7.52 -12.80 -22.55
C VAL A 69 -8.40 -11.72 -23.17
N LEU A 70 -8.03 -10.46 -22.96
CA LEU A 70 -8.69 -9.35 -23.62
C LEU A 70 -8.15 -9.20 -25.03
N ASP A 71 -9.02 -8.79 -25.94
CA ASP A 71 -8.59 -8.24 -27.21
C ASP A 71 -7.68 -7.02 -26.97
N VAL A 72 -6.67 -6.84 -27.82
CA VAL A 72 -5.69 -5.75 -27.72
C VAL A 72 -6.37 -4.38 -27.73
N SER A 73 -7.50 -4.23 -28.44
CA SER A 73 -8.26 -2.98 -28.49
C SER A 73 -9.25 -2.81 -27.33
N SER A 74 -9.36 -3.77 -26.41
CA SER A 74 -10.33 -3.76 -25.32
C SER A 74 -9.74 -3.17 -24.04
N HIS A 75 -10.37 -2.12 -23.53
CA HIS A 75 -10.03 -1.51 -22.23
C HIS A 75 -10.93 -1.99 -21.09
N ASP A 76 -11.83 -2.95 -21.32
CA ASP A 76 -12.73 -3.48 -20.29
C ASP A 76 -12.02 -4.53 -19.43
N PHE A 77 -11.09 -4.10 -18.58
CA PHE A 77 -10.32 -4.97 -17.67
C PHE A 77 -11.07 -5.33 -16.38
N VAL A 78 -12.26 -4.74 -16.15
CA VAL A 78 -13.10 -4.99 -14.97
C VAL A 78 -13.45 -6.48 -14.77
N PRO A 79 -13.77 -7.28 -15.81
CA PRO A 79 -14.01 -8.72 -15.67
C PRO A 79 -12.84 -9.50 -15.08
N ILE A 80 -11.61 -9.02 -15.27
CA ILE A 80 -10.40 -9.68 -14.76
C ILE A 80 -10.11 -9.21 -13.33
N VAL A 81 -10.02 -7.89 -13.13
CA VAL A 81 -9.53 -7.33 -11.86
C VAL A 81 -10.61 -7.25 -10.79
N GLN A 82 -11.87 -7.00 -11.18
CA GLN A 82 -12.99 -6.77 -10.27
C GLN A 82 -14.30 -7.45 -10.76
N PRO A 83 -14.28 -8.75 -11.09
CA PRO A 83 -15.45 -9.46 -11.65
C PRO A 83 -16.67 -9.42 -10.72
N HIS A 84 -16.44 -9.42 -9.41
CA HIS A 84 -17.48 -9.30 -8.40
C HIS A 84 -18.26 -7.97 -8.50
N PHE A 85 -17.60 -6.85 -8.79
CA PHE A 85 -18.31 -5.58 -9.02
C PHE A 85 -19.08 -5.58 -10.34
N ARG A 86 -18.50 -6.15 -11.41
CA ARG A 86 -19.23 -6.34 -12.68
C ARG A 86 -20.51 -7.17 -12.49
N LYS A 87 -20.46 -8.21 -11.66
CA LYS A 87 -21.60 -9.04 -11.33
C LYS A 87 -22.62 -8.33 -10.42
N TRP A 88 -22.16 -7.62 -9.40
CA TRP A 88 -23.03 -7.09 -8.34
C TRP A 88 -23.68 -5.74 -8.68
N ILE A 89 -23.03 -4.88 -9.48
CA ILE A 89 -23.59 -3.57 -9.86
C ILE A 89 -24.94 -3.72 -10.59
N PRO A 90 -25.10 -4.60 -11.60
CA PRO A 90 -26.40 -4.80 -12.25
C PRO A 90 -27.48 -5.39 -11.32
N LEU A 91 -27.08 -6.15 -10.29
CA LEU A 91 -28.00 -6.83 -9.39
C LEU A 91 -28.48 -5.95 -8.23
N TYR A 92 -27.62 -5.07 -7.74
CA TYR A 92 -27.86 -4.29 -6.51
C TYR A 92 -27.79 -2.78 -6.72
N GLY A 93 -27.49 -2.32 -7.93
CA GLY A 93 -27.29 -0.92 -8.26
C GLY A 93 -25.88 -0.41 -8.00
N LYS A 94 -25.67 0.89 -8.21
CA LYS A 94 -24.36 1.56 -8.05
C LYS A 94 -23.93 1.75 -6.59
N THR A 95 -24.83 1.55 -5.63
CA THR A 95 -24.53 1.64 -4.21
C THR A 95 -25.05 0.40 -3.52
N PHE A 96 -24.14 -0.45 -3.03
CA PHE A 96 -24.51 -1.71 -2.38
C PHE A 96 -23.52 -2.08 -1.30
N MET A 97 -23.97 -2.89 -0.33
CA MET A 97 -23.15 -3.40 0.76
C MET A 97 -22.70 -4.84 0.47
N TYR A 98 -21.44 -5.14 0.71
CA TYR A 98 -20.91 -6.50 0.77
C TYR A 98 -20.07 -6.70 2.04
N TRP A 99 -19.58 -7.90 2.26
CA TRP A 99 -18.90 -8.30 3.49
C TRP A 99 -17.46 -8.73 3.22
N PHE A 100 -16.51 -8.05 3.85
CA PHE A 100 -15.11 -8.47 3.88
C PHE A 100 -14.84 -9.20 5.21
N GLY A 101 -14.96 -10.53 5.20
CA GLY A 101 -15.10 -11.29 6.45
C GLY A 101 -16.37 -10.87 7.19
N ALA A 102 -16.26 -10.58 8.49
CA ALA A 102 -17.36 -10.01 9.28
C ALA A 102 -17.44 -8.47 9.26
N ARG A 103 -16.63 -7.80 8.42
CA ARG A 103 -16.66 -6.34 8.29
C ARG A 103 -17.62 -5.94 7.16
N PRO A 104 -18.63 -5.09 7.43
CA PRO A 104 -19.47 -4.54 6.38
C PRO A 104 -18.65 -3.55 5.53
N THR A 105 -18.88 -3.54 4.23
CA THR A 105 -18.22 -2.64 3.29
C THR A 105 -19.25 -2.15 2.28
N ILE A 106 -19.26 -0.85 2.01
CA ILE A 106 -20.17 -0.24 1.03
C ILE A 106 -19.35 0.03 -0.23
N CYS A 107 -19.82 -0.47 -1.36
CA CYS A 107 -19.35 -0.06 -2.68
C CYS A 107 -20.14 1.18 -3.12
N LEU A 108 -19.42 2.21 -3.54
CA LEU A 108 -19.97 3.42 -4.13
C LEU A 108 -19.43 3.53 -5.56
N ALA A 109 -20.29 3.30 -6.55
CA ALA A 109 -20.01 3.49 -7.97
C ALA A 109 -20.75 4.70 -8.55
N ASP A 110 -21.51 5.43 -7.72
CA ASP A 110 -22.11 6.70 -8.10
C ASP A 110 -21.12 7.86 -7.91
N VAL A 111 -20.87 8.62 -8.99
CA VAL A 111 -19.86 9.68 -9.02
C VAL A 111 -20.15 10.79 -8.01
N SER A 112 -21.43 11.13 -7.79
CA SER A 112 -21.80 12.20 -6.86
C SER A 112 -21.48 11.81 -5.41
N MET A 113 -21.78 10.55 -5.03
CA MET A 113 -21.46 10.01 -3.71
C MET A 113 -19.95 9.84 -3.53
N VAL A 114 -19.23 9.34 -4.54
CA VAL A 114 -17.76 9.24 -4.49
C VAL A 114 -17.14 10.62 -4.30
N ARG A 115 -17.60 11.64 -5.02
CA ARG A 115 -17.15 13.02 -4.85
C ARG A 115 -17.40 13.54 -3.44
N GLN A 116 -18.59 13.28 -2.88
CA GLN A 116 -18.94 13.68 -1.52
C GLN A 116 -17.97 13.07 -0.49
N VAL A 117 -17.67 11.77 -0.61
CA VAL A 117 -16.75 11.06 0.29
C VAL A 117 -15.33 11.59 0.15
N LEU A 118 -14.81 11.72 -1.08
CA LEU A 118 -13.43 12.14 -1.33
C LEU A 118 -13.18 13.63 -1.07
N SER A 119 -14.23 14.47 -1.09
CA SER A 119 -14.13 15.90 -0.81
C SER A 119 -14.43 16.26 0.65
N ASP A 120 -14.79 15.27 1.47
CA ASP A 120 -15.11 15.49 2.88
C ASP A 120 -13.89 16.03 3.65
N ARG A 121 -14.13 17.10 4.43
CA ARG A 121 -13.12 17.70 5.32
C ARG A 121 -13.45 17.51 6.79
N THR A 122 -14.58 16.88 7.10
CA THR A 122 -15.03 16.65 8.48
C THR A 122 -14.30 15.49 9.13
N GLY A 123 -13.69 14.60 8.35
CA GLY A 123 -12.99 13.41 8.85
C GLY A 123 -13.93 12.24 9.10
N MET A 124 -15.14 12.25 8.51
CA MET A 124 -16.12 11.17 8.63
C MET A 124 -15.67 9.87 7.97
N TYR A 125 -14.77 9.95 6.99
CA TYR A 125 -14.30 8.81 6.20
C TYR A 125 -12.80 8.54 6.44
N PRO A 126 -12.40 8.06 7.63
CA PRO A 126 -11.01 7.72 7.90
C PRO A 126 -10.58 6.51 7.06
N LYS A 127 -9.29 6.44 6.73
CA LYS A 127 -8.70 5.27 6.08
C LYS A 127 -8.75 4.09 7.05
N ASN A 128 -9.12 2.93 6.52
CA ASN A 128 -9.22 1.72 7.33
C ASN A 128 -8.02 0.80 7.07
N VAL A 129 -6.96 0.96 7.85
CA VAL A 129 -5.77 0.10 7.78
C VAL A 129 -6.01 -1.18 8.56
N SER A 130 -6.72 -2.11 7.93
CA SER A 130 -7.14 -3.34 8.62
C SER A 130 -6.22 -4.54 8.40
N ASN A 131 -5.27 -4.43 7.47
CA ASN A 131 -4.34 -5.51 7.12
C ASN A 131 -2.93 -5.21 7.65
N PRO A 132 -2.42 -6.00 8.62
CA PRO A 132 -1.12 -5.76 9.25
C PRO A 132 0.06 -5.93 8.28
N TYR A 133 -0.11 -6.66 7.18
CA TYR A 133 0.95 -6.82 6.17
C TYR A 133 1.17 -5.54 5.38
N PHE A 134 0.10 -4.79 5.06
CA PHE A 134 0.24 -3.47 4.43
C PHE A 134 0.85 -2.44 5.40
N ALA A 135 0.53 -2.52 6.68
CA ALA A 135 1.20 -1.70 7.70
C ALA A 135 2.71 -2.00 7.80
N ARG A 136 3.12 -3.26 7.61
CA ARG A 136 4.54 -3.62 7.52
C ARG A 136 5.17 -3.26 6.18
N LEU A 137 4.43 -3.25 5.08
CA LEU A 137 4.95 -2.82 3.78
C LEU A 137 5.25 -1.31 3.77
N LEU A 138 4.28 -0.50 4.19
CA LEU A 138 4.31 0.97 4.02
C LEU A 138 4.77 1.69 5.29
N GLY A 139 4.67 1.06 6.46
CA GLY A 139 4.77 1.78 7.74
C GLY A 139 3.60 2.73 7.97
N LYS A 140 3.56 3.41 9.12
CA LYS A 140 2.61 4.51 9.38
C LYS A 140 3.06 5.80 8.69
N GLY A 141 3.29 5.75 7.37
CA GLY A 141 3.59 6.92 6.55
C GLY A 141 2.33 7.58 5.99
N LEU A 142 2.50 8.58 5.12
CA LEU A 142 1.43 9.40 4.54
C LEU A 142 0.25 8.62 3.95
N VAL A 143 0.52 7.45 3.36
CA VAL A 143 -0.53 6.62 2.77
C VAL A 143 -1.48 6.08 3.83
N LEU A 144 -0.97 5.70 5.02
CA LEU A 144 -1.72 5.00 6.07
C LEU A 144 -2.12 5.88 7.27
N THR A 145 -1.61 7.11 7.38
CA THR A 145 -2.00 8.07 8.42
C THR A 145 -3.23 8.90 8.03
N ASP A 146 -3.94 9.39 9.05
CA ASP A 146 -5.13 10.25 8.93
C ASP A 146 -5.07 11.44 9.90
N GLY A 147 -5.98 12.41 9.71
CA GLY A 147 -6.22 13.49 10.66
C GLY A 147 -4.98 14.35 10.93
N ASN A 148 -4.72 14.65 12.21
CA ASN A 148 -3.62 15.51 12.61
C ASN A 148 -2.24 14.87 12.37
N GLU A 149 -2.14 13.55 12.52
CA GLU A 149 -0.93 12.78 12.19
C GLU A 149 -0.58 12.94 10.72
N TRP A 150 -1.55 12.73 9.83
CA TRP A 150 -1.36 12.95 8.40
C TRP A 150 -0.96 14.40 8.08
N LYS A 151 -1.61 15.40 8.69
CA LYS A 151 -1.26 16.82 8.48
C LYS A 151 0.18 17.10 8.87
N ARG A 152 0.65 16.55 10.00
CA ARG A 152 2.02 16.69 10.49
C ARG A 152 3.02 16.07 9.52
N HIS A 153 2.81 14.83 9.10
CA HIS A 153 3.67 14.15 8.12
C HIS A 153 3.68 14.90 6.78
N ARG A 154 2.50 15.35 6.30
CA ARG A 154 2.38 16.07 5.03
C ARG A 154 3.15 17.38 5.06
N LYS A 155 3.11 18.12 6.16
CA LYS A 155 3.87 19.37 6.35
C LYS A 155 5.38 19.14 6.22
N VAL A 156 5.90 18.06 6.79
CA VAL A 156 7.34 17.74 6.74
C VAL A 156 7.80 17.37 5.34
N VAL A 157 6.97 16.62 4.61
CA VAL A 157 7.34 16.12 3.28
C VAL A 157 7.05 17.12 2.16
N HIS A 158 6.06 17.99 2.31
CA HIS A 158 5.65 18.94 1.27
C HIS A 158 6.79 19.76 0.64
N PRO A 159 7.80 20.27 1.38
CA PRO A 159 8.89 21.05 0.80
C PRO A 159 9.68 20.31 -0.29
N ALA A 160 9.78 18.98 -0.22
CA ALA A 160 10.45 18.16 -1.23
C ALA A 160 9.73 18.16 -2.59
N PHE A 161 8.46 18.55 -2.61
CA PHE A 161 7.62 18.61 -3.81
C PHE A 161 7.38 20.05 -4.29
N ASN A 162 8.20 21.01 -3.83
CA ASN A 162 8.18 22.37 -4.37
C ASN A 162 8.79 22.40 -5.78
N MET A 163 8.35 23.36 -6.60
CA MET A 163 8.72 23.45 -8.03
C MET A 163 10.24 23.46 -8.28
N ASP A 164 11.00 24.19 -7.47
CA ASP A 164 12.46 24.27 -7.62
C ASP A 164 13.16 22.93 -7.32
N LYS A 165 12.64 22.16 -6.36
CA LYS A 165 13.14 20.82 -6.05
C LYS A 165 12.77 19.82 -7.14
N LEU A 166 11.54 19.89 -7.65
CA LEU A 166 11.08 19.06 -8.77
C LEU A 166 11.92 19.28 -10.03
N LYS A 167 12.27 20.52 -10.38
CA LYS A 167 13.14 20.84 -11.52
C LYS A 167 14.53 20.21 -11.41
N MET A 168 15.08 20.07 -10.20
CA MET A 168 16.34 19.35 -10.01
C MET A 168 16.15 17.84 -10.21
N MET A 169 15.05 17.28 -9.68
CA MET A 169 14.74 15.85 -9.85
C MET A 169 14.51 15.47 -11.32
N THR A 170 13.97 16.36 -12.15
CA THR A 170 13.76 16.07 -13.59
C THR A 170 15.05 15.82 -14.35
N VAL A 171 16.17 16.47 -13.96
CA VAL A 171 17.49 16.19 -14.56
C VAL A 171 17.89 14.75 -14.26
N THR A 172 17.82 14.34 -12.99
CA THR A 172 18.09 12.97 -12.57
C THR A 172 17.17 11.95 -13.25
N MET A 173 15.87 12.25 -13.39
CA MET A 173 14.93 11.39 -14.10
C MET A 173 15.33 11.21 -15.58
N SER A 174 15.75 12.30 -16.24
CA SER A 174 16.25 12.28 -17.61
C SER A 174 17.52 11.46 -17.73
N ASP A 175 18.47 11.61 -16.81
CA ASP A 175 19.72 10.85 -16.81
C ASP A 175 19.46 9.33 -16.66
N CYS A 176 18.55 8.94 -15.77
CA CYS A 176 18.15 7.54 -15.63
C CYS A 176 17.50 7.00 -16.91
N ALA A 177 16.62 7.76 -17.56
CA ALA A 177 15.99 7.37 -18.81
C ALA A 177 17.02 7.26 -19.95
N GLN A 178 17.95 8.21 -20.05
CA GLN A 178 19.02 8.17 -21.03
C GLN A 178 19.94 6.97 -20.83
N SER A 179 20.30 6.64 -19.59
CA SER A 179 21.09 5.46 -19.27
C SER A 179 20.41 4.17 -19.75
N MET A 180 19.11 4.04 -19.50
CA MET A 180 18.33 2.89 -19.97
C MET A 180 18.31 2.79 -21.51
N ILE A 181 18.14 3.92 -22.21
CA ILE A 181 18.15 3.95 -23.68
C ILE A 181 19.54 3.57 -24.22
N SER A 182 20.62 4.12 -23.65
CA SER A 182 21.99 3.79 -24.03
C SER A 182 22.30 2.29 -23.85
N GLU A 183 21.75 1.66 -22.81
CA GLU A 183 21.84 0.20 -22.64
C GLU A 183 21.16 -0.54 -23.79
N TRP A 184 19.96 -0.12 -24.20
CA TRP A 184 19.24 -0.73 -25.32
C TRP A 184 20.00 -0.56 -26.66
N GLU A 185 20.56 0.62 -26.91
CA GLU A 185 21.40 0.89 -28.08
C GLU A 185 22.65 0.01 -28.12
N SER A 186 23.26 -0.25 -26.96
CA SER A 186 24.41 -1.15 -26.84
C SER A 186 24.05 -2.61 -27.14
N GLU A 187 22.83 -3.04 -26.78
CA GLU A 187 22.35 -4.39 -27.08
C GLU A 187 22.05 -4.56 -28.58
N LEU A 188 21.53 -3.52 -29.25
CA LEU A 188 21.36 -3.49 -30.71
C LEU A 188 22.69 -3.66 -31.44
N GLY A 189 23.72 -2.91 -31.03
CA GLY A 189 25.05 -2.97 -31.67
C GLY A 189 25.80 -4.30 -31.50
N THR A 190 25.34 -5.18 -30.60
CA THR A 190 26.03 -6.44 -30.28
C THR A 190 25.29 -7.70 -30.73
N LYS A 191 23.96 -7.66 -30.87
CA LYS A 191 23.15 -8.88 -31.06
C LYS A 191 22.46 -9.02 -32.43
N SER A 192 21.95 -7.94 -33.04
CA SER A 192 21.25 -7.95 -34.34
C SER A 192 20.67 -6.57 -34.68
N ASP A 193 20.28 -6.32 -35.93
CA ASP A 193 19.55 -5.11 -36.35
C ASP A 193 18.18 -4.93 -35.65
N ILE A 194 17.62 -6.00 -35.07
CA ILE A 194 16.36 -6.01 -34.32
C ILE A 194 16.60 -6.66 -32.95
N VAL A 195 16.11 -6.01 -31.88
CA VAL A 195 16.14 -6.52 -30.50
C VAL A 195 14.74 -6.47 -29.91
N GLU A 196 14.31 -7.58 -29.32
CA GLU A 196 13.07 -7.66 -28.54
C GLU A 196 13.34 -7.29 -27.09
N ILE A 197 12.55 -6.36 -26.53
CA ILE A 197 12.74 -5.83 -25.17
C ILE A 197 11.46 -5.99 -24.36
N GLU A 198 11.58 -6.67 -23.22
CA GLU A 198 10.49 -6.76 -22.24
C GLU A 198 10.38 -5.46 -21.43
N LEU A 199 9.51 -4.55 -21.90
CA LEU A 199 9.38 -3.19 -21.35
C LEU A 199 8.94 -3.14 -19.89
N SER A 200 8.09 -4.09 -19.44
CA SER A 200 7.57 -4.07 -18.06
C SER A 200 8.70 -4.12 -17.03
N ARG A 201 9.66 -5.04 -17.25
CA ARG A 201 10.84 -5.19 -16.41
C ARG A 201 11.76 -3.96 -16.50
N ARG A 202 11.98 -3.41 -17.70
CA ARG A 202 12.83 -2.22 -17.87
C ARG A 202 12.25 -1.00 -17.18
N PHE A 203 10.93 -0.83 -17.20
CA PHE A 203 10.27 0.27 -16.48
C PHE A 203 10.24 0.06 -14.97
N GLU A 204 10.15 -1.19 -14.48
CA GLU A 204 10.39 -1.47 -13.06
C GLU A 204 11.81 -1.05 -12.63
N GLU A 205 12.82 -1.42 -13.42
CA GLU A 205 14.23 -1.06 -13.16
C GLU A 205 14.43 0.48 -13.23
N LEU A 206 13.93 1.14 -14.28
CA LEU A 206 14.00 2.59 -14.46
C LEU A 206 13.37 3.34 -13.28
N THR A 207 12.14 2.99 -12.91
CA THR A 207 11.42 3.70 -11.86
C THR A 207 12.01 3.43 -10.48
N ALA A 208 12.56 2.23 -10.25
CA ALA A 208 13.33 1.92 -9.07
C ALA A 208 14.61 2.76 -8.99
N ASP A 209 15.32 2.97 -10.09
CA ASP A 209 16.52 3.79 -10.14
C ASP A 209 16.17 5.28 -9.95
N VAL A 210 15.13 5.77 -10.63
CA VAL A 210 14.62 7.15 -10.45
C VAL A 210 14.27 7.43 -8.99
N ILE A 211 13.45 6.59 -8.34
CA ILE A 211 13.10 6.83 -6.94
C ILE A 211 14.32 6.67 -6.03
N SER A 212 15.25 5.76 -6.33
CA SER A 212 16.47 5.60 -5.53
C SER A 212 17.37 6.84 -5.59
N HIS A 213 17.55 7.43 -6.77
CA HIS A 213 18.33 8.66 -6.93
C HIS A 213 17.62 9.89 -6.38
N THR A 214 16.33 10.06 -6.68
CA THR A 214 15.58 11.26 -6.26
C THR A 214 15.22 11.26 -4.77
N ALA A 215 14.99 10.08 -4.18
CA ALA A 215 14.64 9.98 -2.77
C ALA A 215 15.85 9.83 -1.84
N PHE A 216 16.91 9.14 -2.26
CA PHE A 216 18.07 8.86 -1.43
C PHE A 216 19.38 9.48 -1.94
N GLY A 217 19.41 10.13 -3.10
CA GLY A 217 20.58 10.88 -3.59
C GLY A 217 21.86 10.05 -3.57
N SER A 218 22.82 10.46 -2.72
CA SER A 218 24.12 9.77 -2.57
C SER A 218 24.04 8.33 -2.08
N SER A 219 22.91 7.91 -1.51
CA SER A 219 22.66 6.55 -1.01
C SER A 219 21.79 5.71 -1.95
N TYR A 220 21.78 6.01 -3.26
CA TYR A 220 20.93 5.33 -4.23
C TYR A 220 21.22 3.82 -4.32
N LYS A 221 22.49 3.39 -4.17
CA LYS A 221 22.87 1.97 -4.24
C LYS A 221 22.25 1.18 -3.09
N GLU A 222 22.30 1.74 -1.88
CA GLU A 222 21.65 1.19 -0.69
C GLU A 222 20.13 1.26 -0.85
N GLY A 223 19.59 2.35 -1.40
CA GLY A 223 18.18 2.49 -1.78
C GLY A 223 17.68 1.36 -2.70
N LYS A 224 18.48 0.97 -3.70
CA LYS A 224 18.18 -0.17 -4.59
C LYS A 224 18.18 -1.52 -3.85
N GLN A 225 18.97 -1.67 -2.78
CA GLN A 225 18.88 -2.88 -1.94
C GLN A 225 17.62 -2.88 -1.06
N VAL A 226 17.20 -1.69 -0.59
CA VAL A 226 15.90 -1.51 0.09
C VAL A 226 14.75 -1.89 -0.85
N PHE A 227 14.80 -1.49 -2.13
CA PHE A 227 13.83 -1.89 -3.15
C PHE A 227 13.60 -3.39 -3.19
N LEU A 228 14.69 -4.14 -3.41
CA LEU A 228 14.60 -5.58 -3.62
C LEU A 228 14.01 -6.29 -2.41
N ALA A 229 14.35 -5.84 -1.20
CA ALA A 229 13.78 -6.37 0.03
C ALA A 229 12.31 -5.96 0.22
N GLN A 230 11.96 -4.72 -0.12
CA GLN A 230 10.59 -4.21 0.02
C GLN A 230 9.61 -4.87 -0.96
N ARG A 231 10.07 -5.24 -2.16
CA ARG A 231 9.28 -6.02 -3.14
C ARG A 231 8.80 -7.36 -2.57
N GLU A 232 9.60 -8.00 -1.73
CA GLU A 232 9.18 -9.23 -1.05
C GLU A 232 8.07 -8.97 -0.02
N LEU A 233 8.10 -7.85 0.70
CA LEU A 233 6.99 -7.42 1.56
C LEU A 233 5.75 -7.10 0.74
N GLN A 234 5.90 -6.51 -0.44
CA GLN A 234 4.79 -6.19 -1.34
C GLN A 234 4.06 -7.47 -1.76
N PHE A 235 4.79 -8.48 -2.25
CA PHE A 235 4.20 -9.77 -2.60
C PHE A 235 3.46 -10.40 -1.41
N LEU A 236 4.07 -10.39 -0.22
CA LEU A 236 3.43 -10.92 1.00
C LEU A 236 2.17 -10.13 1.37
N ALA A 237 2.17 -8.80 1.24
CA ALA A 237 1.01 -7.96 1.51
C ALA A 237 -0.14 -8.24 0.53
N PHE A 238 0.12 -8.21 -0.77
CA PHE A 238 -0.90 -8.45 -1.79
C PHE A 238 -1.44 -9.88 -1.78
N SER A 239 -0.63 -10.89 -1.43
CA SER A 239 -1.11 -12.27 -1.21
C SER A 239 -2.12 -12.39 -0.06
N THR A 240 -2.21 -11.38 0.82
CA THR A 240 -3.20 -11.33 1.92
C THR A 240 -4.38 -10.40 1.65
N PHE A 241 -4.43 -9.78 0.47
CA PHE A 241 -5.43 -8.75 0.14
C PHE A 241 -6.87 -9.25 0.29
N LEU A 242 -7.15 -10.53 0.02
CA LEU A 242 -8.46 -11.17 0.18
C LEU A 242 -8.50 -12.16 1.36
N SER A 243 -7.63 -12.01 2.34
CA SER A 243 -7.55 -12.89 3.50
C SER A 243 -8.23 -12.29 4.72
N ILE A 244 -8.91 -13.13 5.49
CA ILE A 244 -9.53 -12.75 6.76
C ILE A 244 -8.42 -12.47 7.77
N GLN A 245 -8.41 -11.25 8.32
CA GLN A 245 -7.43 -10.84 9.30
C GLN A 245 -7.94 -11.20 10.69
N ILE A 246 -7.43 -12.31 11.23
CA ILE A 246 -7.76 -12.78 12.58
C ILE A 246 -6.88 -12.01 13.58
N PRO A 247 -7.47 -11.27 14.55
CA PRO A 247 -6.69 -10.59 15.57
C PRO A 247 -5.71 -11.53 16.26
N GLY A 248 -4.45 -11.11 16.42
CA GLY A 248 -3.40 -11.89 17.08
C GLY A 248 -2.69 -12.93 16.21
N SER A 249 -3.28 -13.35 15.08
CA SER A 249 -2.68 -14.37 14.19
C SER A 249 -1.33 -13.95 13.60
N ASN A 250 -1.07 -12.64 13.52
CA ASN A 250 0.18 -12.04 13.05
C ASN A 250 1.34 -12.11 14.07
N TYR A 251 1.08 -12.54 15.31
CA TYR A 251 2.08 -12.81 16.35
C TYR A 251 2.48 -14.29 16.43
N LEU A 252 1.74 -15.18 15.78
CA LEU A 252 2.05 -16.61 15.77
C LEU A 252 3.25 -16.88 14.86
N PRO A 253 4.17 -17.80 15.22
CA PRO A 253 5.38 -18.11 14.44
C PRO A 253 5.06 -19.01 13.23
N THR A 254 4.15 -18.58 12.36
CA THR A 254 3.88 -19.28 11.08
C THR A 254 5.02 -19.00 10.09
N LYS A 255 5.25 -19.90 9.11
CA LYS A 255 6.27 -19.70 8.05
C LYS A 255 6.15 -18.33 7.38
N LYS A 256 4.92 -17.91 7.07
CA LYS A 256 4.61 -16.61 6.49
C LYS A 256 4.98 -15.45 7.41
N ASN A 257 4.56 -15.50 8.68
CA ASN A 257 4.85 -14.44 9.65
C ASN A 257 6.35 -14.32 9.93
N LEU A 258 7.05 -15.44 10.11
CA LEU A 258 8.50 -15.48 10.31
C LEU A 258 9.23 -14.83 9.13
N LYS A 259 8.82 -15.18 7.90
CA LYS A 259 9.38 -14.58 6.69
C LYS A 259 9.09 -13.08 6.63
N THR A 260 7.84 -12.65 6.88
CA THR A 260 7.49 -11.22 6.94
C THR A 260 8.31 -10.47 7.99
N TRP A 261 8.51 -11.03 9.19
CA TRP A 261 9.33 -10.41 10.23
C TRP A 261 10.80 -10.27 9.83
N SER A 262 11.36 -11.33 9.23
CA SER A 262 12.75 -11.32 8.76
C SER A 262 12.97 -10.23 7.70
N VAL A 263 12.07 -10.13 6.71
CA VAL A 263 12.18 -9.14 5.63
C VAL A 263 11.92 -7.73 6.15
N ASP A 264 10.91 -7.52 7.00
CA ASP A 264 10.62 -6.21 7.61
C ASP A 264 11.79 -5.71 8.46
N LYS A 265 12.41 -6.61 9.24
CA LYS A 265 13.64 -6.30 10.01
C LYS A 265 14.79 -5.91 9.08
N LYS A 266 14.98 -6.62 7.97
CA LYS A 266 16.02 -6.32 6.98
C LYS A 266 15.81 -4.92 6.37
N VAL A 267 14.60 -4.63 5.88
CA VAL A 267 14.23 -3.32 5.30
C VAL A 267 14.46 -2.21 6.33
N ARG A 268 13.99 -2.39 7.57
CA ARG A 268 14.16 -1.40 8.64
C ARG A 268 15.63 -1.16 8.98
N SER A 269 16.45 -2.20 9.02
CA SER A 269 17.90 -2.06 9.28
C SER A 269 18.57 -1.23 8.20
N MET A 270 18.38 -1.60 6.93
CA MET A 270 19.00 -0.89 5.81
C MET A 270 18.60 0.60 5.77
N LEU A 271 17.31 0.90 5.97
CA LEU A 271 16.84 2.29 6.05
C LEU A 271 17.42 3.02 7.26
N THR A 272 17.53 2.36 8.41
CA THR A 272 18.16 2.95 9.61
C THR A 272 19.62 3.29 9.33
N ASP A 273 20.34 2.41 8.63
CA ASP A 273 21.75 2.60 8.30
C ASP A 273 21.94 3.76 7.31
N ILE A 274 21.08 3.87 6.29
CA ILE A 274 21.05 5.02 5.36
C ILE A 274 20.81 6.32 6.14
N ILE A 275 19.80 6.37 7.00
CA ILE A 275 19.45 7.57 7.76
C ILE A 275 20.59 7.96 8.72
N LYS A 276 21.15 7.00 9.47
CA LYS A 276 22.27 7.25 10.38
C LYS A 276 23.52 7.74 9.64
N SER A 277 23.85 7.11 8.51
CA SER A 277 24.96 7.55 7.66
C SER A 277 24.76 9.01 7.22
N ARG A 278 23.54 9.39 6.84
CA ARG A 278 23.22 10.77 6.45
C ARG A 278 23.29 11.75 7.62
N LEU A 279 22.82 11.36 8.79
CA LEU A 279 22.89 12.19 10.00
C LEU A 279 24.33 12.46 10.44
N ASN A 280 25.22 11.46 10.31
CA ASN A 280 26.62 11.57 10.68
C ASN A 280 27.46 12.35 9.66
N ASN A 281 27.07 12.32 8.38
CA ASN A 281 27.77 12.99 7.29
C ASN A 281 27.01 14.26 6.84
N LYS A 282 26.66 15.13 7.80
CA LYS A 282 26.04 16.42 7.47
C LYS A 282 27.05 17.27 6.69
N ASP A 283 26.71 17.60 5.46
CA ASP A 283 27.53 18.47 4.61
C ASP A 283 27.29 19.95 4.97
N VAL A 284 28.15 20.84 4.47
CA VAL A 284 28.00 22.31 4.58
C VAL A 284 26.64 22.76 4.02
N ALA A 285 26.13 22.07 2.99
CA ALA A 285 24.83 22.30 2.39
C ALA A 285 23.63 21.61 3.10
N GLY A 286 23.86 20.95 4.25
CA GLY A 286 22.84 20.23 5.03
C GLY A 286 22.82 18.73 4.76
N TYR A 287 21.64 18.10 4.76
CA TYR A 287 21.48 16.66 4.54
C TYR A 287 21.29 16.25 3.07
N GLY A 288 21.48 17.18 2.14
CA GLY A 288 21.27 16.99 0.71
C GLY A 288 19.93 17.54 0.22
N ASN A 289 19.78 17.60 -1.11
CA ASN A 289 18.58 18.13 -1.78
C ASN A 289 17.59 17.04 -2.22
N ASP A 290 17.87 15.78 -1.91
CA ASP A 290 16.97 14.64 -2.12
C ASP A 290 15.85 14.59 -1.06
N LEU A 291 14.81 13.76 -1.30
CA LEU A 291 13.66 13.65 -0.41
C LEU A 291 14.07 13.35 1.05
N LEU A 292 14.99 12.41 1.27
CA LEU A 292 15.45 12.06 2.60
C LEU A 292 16.17 13.25 3.26
N GLY A 293 17.08 13.90 2.54
CA GLY A 293 17.77 15.10 3.03
C GLY A 293 16.79 16.21 3.46
N LEU A 294 15.79 16.48 2.64
CA LEU A 294 14.77 17.50 2.93
C LEU A 294 13.86 17.11 4.09
N MET A 295 13.51 15.82 4.24
CA MET A 295 12.78 15.34 5.42
C MET A 295 13.60 15.48 6.70
N LEU A 296 14.90 15.14 6.66
CA LEU A 296 15.80 15.27 7.80
C LEU A 296 15.98 16.73 8.20
N GLU A 297 16.13 17.63 7.23
CA GLU A 297 16.21 19.08 7.47
C GLU A 297 14.91 19.63 8.09
N ALA A 298 13.75 19.19 7.59
CA ALA A 298 12.45 19.58 8.13
C ALA A 298 12.18 19.01 9.54
N CYS A 299 12.81 17.89 9.89
CA CYS A 299 12.75 17.28 11.23
C CYS A 299 13.78 17.86 12.21
N ALA A 300 14.78 18.61 11.73
CA ALA A 300 15.77 19.22 12.59
C ALA A 300 15.10 20.20 13.57
N PRO A 301 15.48 20.20 14.87
CA PRO A 301 14.86 21.09 15.85
C PRO A 301 15.03 22.55 15.43
N LYS A 302 13.92 23.27 15.25
CA LYS A 302 13.98 24.74 15.10
C LYS A 302 14.25 25.37 16.46
N HIS A 303 14.91 26.53 16.48
CA HIS A 303 15.18 27.26 17.72
C HIS A 303 13.88 27.42 18.55
N GLY A 304 13.85 26.76 19.72
CA GLY A 304 12.71 26.78 20.65
C GLY A 304 11.82 25.53 20.68
N GLU A 305 11.99 24.55 19.77
CA GLU A 305 11.24 23.29 19.81
C GLU A 305 12.09 22.15 20.40
N SER A 306 11.59 21.49 21.46
CA SER A 306 12.32 20.43 22.18
C SER A 306 12.27 19.05 21.51
N GLN A 307 11.44 18.85 20.48
CA GLN A 307 11.27 17.55 19.82
C GLN A 307 11.24 17.67 18.28
N PRO A 308 11.80 16.68 17.56
CA PRO A 308 11.74 16.64 16.11
C PRO A 308 10.30 16.47 15.61
N GLN A 309 9.99 17.00 14.43
CA GLN A 309 8.63 16.91 13.87
C GLN A 309 8.21 15.48 13.53
N LEU A 310 9.17 14.61 13.20
CA LEU A 310 9.00 13.16 13.06
C LEU A 310 10.10 12.42 13.83
N SER A 311 9.72 11.29 14.41
CA SER A 311 10.62 10.29 14.98
C SER A 311 11.34 9.49 13.90
N MET A 312 12.42 8.80 14.29
CA MET A 312 13.15 7.89 13.39
C MET A 312 12.24 6.83 12.75
N ASP A 313 11.30 6.27 13.52
CA ASP A 313 10.37 5.25 13.01
C ASP A 313 9.38 5.84 12.00
N GLU A 314 8.97 7.09 12.16
CA GLU A 314 8.12 7.80 11.21
C GLU A 314 8.89 8.15 9.92
N ILE A 315 10.16 8.55 10.01
CA ILE A 315 11.01 8.79 8.83
C ILE A 315 11.22 7.50 8.04
N ILE A 316 11.48 6.38 8.73
CA ILE A 316 11.59 5.05 8.08
C ILE A 316 10.26 4.69 7.40
N ALA A 317 9.12 4.96 8.03
CA ALA A 317 7.81 4.71 7.44
C ALA A 317 7.55 5.58 6.19
N GLU A 318 7.94 6.85 6.20
CA GLU A 318 7.85 7.70 5.01
C GLU A 318 8.76 7.18 3.90
N CYS A 319 10.01 6.78 4.20
CA CYS A 319 10.90 6.19 3.21
C CYS A 319 10.26 4.96 2.55
N LYS A 320 9.71 4.03 3.32
CA LYS A 320 8.98 2.86 2.79
C LYS A 320 7.80 3.27 1.92
N THR A 321 7.05 4.28 2.35
CA THR A 321 5.88 4.79 1.61
C THR A 321 6.27 5.37 0.25
N PHE A 322 7.22 6.31 0.21
CA PHE A 322 7.65 6.94 -1.04
C PHE A 322 8.32 5.97 -1.99
N PHE A 323 9.08 5.04 -1.42
CA PHE A 323 9.70 3.99 -2.17
C PHE A 323 8.66 3.18 -2.95
N PHE A 324 7.70 2.56 -2.25
CA PHE A 324 6.62 1.79 -2.89
C PHE A 324 5.77 2.63 -3.85
N ALA A 325 5.31 3.81 -3.41
CA ALA A 325 4.37 4.62 -4.19
C ALA A 325 4.99 5.15 -5.48
N GLY A 326 6.27 5.51 -5.45
CA GLY A 326 6.98 6.14 -6.57
C GLY A 326 7.35 5.20 -7.71
N HIS A 327 7.64 3.92 -7.42
CA HIS A 327 8.05 2.96 -8.45
C HIS A 327 6.85 2.21 -9.06
N ASP A 328 6.04 1.55 -8.23
CA ASP A 328 5.13 0.49 -8.70
C ASP A 328 4.02 1.06 -9.58
N THR A 329 3.50 2.23 -9.21
CA THR A 329 2.44 2.89 -9.98
C THR A 329 2.97 3.44 -11.31
N THR A 330 4.16 4.03 -11.29
CA THR A 330 4.80 4.64 -12.47
C THR A 330 5.25 3.58 -13.47
N SER A 331 5.81 2.43 -13.02
CA SER A 331 6.26 1.37 -13.92
C SER A 331 5.09 0.78 -14.71
N HIS A 332 3.97 0.51 -14.04
CA HIS A 332 2.75 0.03 -14.70
C HIS A 332 2.17 1.10 -15.63
N LEU A 333 2.17 2.38 -15.24
CA LEU A 333 1.72 3.47 -16.10
C LEU A 333 2.54 3.53 -17.40
N LEU A 334 3.88 3.49 -17.30
CA LEU A 334 4.76 3.52 -18.47
C LEU A 334 4.57 2.29 -19.35
N THR A 335 4.42 1.11 -18.75
CA THR A 335 4.16 -0.14 -19.46
C THR A 335 2.87 -0.05 -20.28
N TRP A 336 1.77 0.37 -19.65
CA TRP A 336 0.49 0.53 -20.34
C TRP A 336 0.52 1.66 -21.37
N THR A 337 1.24 2.75 -21.09
CA THR A 337 1.43 3.85 -22.06
C THR A 337 2.10 3.33 -23.32
N MET A 338 3.23 2.61 -23.19
CA MET A 338 3.94 2.07 -24.34
C MET A 338 3.14 1.01 -25.09
N PHE A 339 2.39 0.17 -24.38
CA PHE A 339 1.48 -0.79 -25.00
C PHE A 339 0.38 -0.09 -25.82
N LEU A 340 -0.19 1.00 -25.31
CA LEU A 340 -1.22 1.75 -26.03
C LEU A 340 -0.62 2.48 -27.24
N LEU A 341 0.57 3.06 -27.11
CA LEU A 341 1.27 3.70 -28.24
C LEU A 341 1.68 2.70 -29.32
N SER A 342 2.03 1.45 -28.96
CA SER A 342 2.36 0.44 -29.96
C SER A 342 1.15 -0.11 -30.71
N THR A 343 -0.06 0.11 -30.18
CA THR A 343 -1.33 -0.38 -30.74
C THR A 343 -2.13 0.73 -31.43
N HIS A 344 -1.76 1.99 -31.23
CA HIS A 344 -2.33 3.20 -31.84
C HIS A 344 -1.18 4.06 -32.40
N PRO A 345 -0.58 3.68 -33.54
CA PRO A 345 0.60 4.34 -34.09
C PRO A 345 0.33 5.71 -34.76
N GLU A 346 -0.93 6.06 -35.02
CA GLU A 346 -1.36 7.39 -35.50
C GLU A 346 -1.21 8.51 -34.47
#